data_AF-A0A352UHH0-F1
#
_entry.id   AF-A0A352UHH0-F1
#
_cell.length_a   1.000
_cell.length_b   1.000
_cell.length_c   1.000
_cell.angle_alpha   90.00
_cell.angle_beta   90.00
_cell.angle_gamma   90.00
#
_symmetry.space_group_name_H-M   'P 1'
#
loop_
_entity.id
_entity.type
_entity.pdbx_description
1 polymer ?
#
loop_
_entity_poly.entity_id
_entity_poly.type
_entity_poly.pdbx_seq_one_letter_code
_entity_poly.pdbx_strand_id
1 'polypeptide(L)'
;MALSGAVAVVIVALVVWNINLQFRLDDQKDVNSDQAILVDAIADASSITLLPGTDKASGASGTLVPESEVLLFVRDMPTIPPHREFQVWSIIDSGAASVGVFKPAPAPDRAVAFASDFSESDAIGVSIEPIGGSAAPTGDIVML
;
A
#
# COMPACT_ATOMS: atom_id res chain seq x y z
N MET A 1 -51.36 -25.13 44.07
CA MET A 1 -49.94 -24.74 44.23
C MET A 1 -49.09 -25.56 43.28
N ALA A 2 -48.82 -25.07 42.08
CA ALA A 2 -48.02 -25.79 41.07
C ALA A 2 -47.26 -24.85 40.10
N LEU A 3 -47.00 -23.60 40.51
CA LEU A 3 -46.32 -22.62 39.66
C LEU A 3 -44.90 -22.26 40.15
N SER A 4 -44.52 -22.63 41.38
CA SER A 4 -43.22 -22.26 41.95
C SER A 4 -42.08 -23.23 41.58
N GLY A 5 -42.39 -24.48 41.24
CA GLY A 5 -41.39 -25.49 40.87
C GLY A 5 -40.85 -25.30 39.44
N ALA A 6 -41.71 -24.93 38.49
CA ALA A 6 -41.31 -24.75 37.09
C ALA A 6 -40.43 -23.51 36.88
N VAL A 7 -40.72 -22.41 37.59
CA VAL A 7 -39.96 -21.15 37.44
C VAL A 7 -38.53 -21.28 37.99
N ALA A 8 -38.32 -22.00 39.09
CA ALA A 8 -36.98 -22.19 39.67
C ALA A 8 -36.07 -23.04 38.78
N VAL A 9 -36.61 -24.08 38.12
CA VAL A 9 -35.84 -24.96 37.22
C VAL A 9 -35.36 -24.20 35.97
N VAL A 10 -36.18 -23.31 35.42
CA VAL A 10 -35.82 -22.49 34.25
C VAL A 10 -34.68 -21.52 34.57
N ILE A 11 -34.68 -20.91 35.75
CA ILE A 11 -33.61 -19.98 36.16
C ILE A 11 -32.27 -20.71 36.33
N VAL A 12 -32.27 -21.88 36.97
CA VAL A 12 -31.05 -22.69 37.15
C VAL A 12 -30.50 -23.15 35.80
N ALA A 13 -31.35 -23.58 34.87
CA ALA A 13 -30.94 -23.97 33.53
C ALA A 13 -30.32 -22.80 32.74
N LEU A 14 -30.89 -21.59 32.86
CA LEU A 14 -30.35 -20.39 32.21
C LEU A 14 -29.01 -19.95 32.82
N VAL A 15 -28.82 -20.09 34.14
CA VAL A 15 -27.54 -19.78 34.79
C VAL A 15 -26.46 -20.79 34.39
N VAL A 16 -26.80 -22.08 34.32
CA VAL A 16 -25.87 -23.13 33.86
C VAL A 16 -25.52 -22.94 32.38
N TRP A 17 -26.51 -22.57 31.54
CA TRP A 17 -26.27 -22.21 30.14
C TRP A 17 -25.37 -20.98 30.04
N ASN A 18 -25.64 -19.93 30.81
CA ASN A 18 -24.87 -18.68 30.78
C ASN A 18 -23.41 -18.88 31.23
N ILE A 19 -23.17 -19.74 32.24
CA ILE A 19 -21.81 -20.11 32.65
C ILE A 19 -21.12 -20.93 31.55
N ASN A 20 -21.81 -21.89 30.92
CA ASN A 20 -21.26 -22.65 29.78
C ASN A 20 -20.97 -21.75 28.57
N LEU A 21 -21.75 -20.68 28.39
CA LEU A 21 -21.59 -19.70 27.32
C LEU A 21 -20.36 -18.82 27.56
N GLN A 22 -20.11 -18.43 28.81
CA GLN A 22 -18.92 -17.66 29.17
C GLN A 22 -17.63 -18.46 28.98
N PHE A 23 -17.64 -19.78 29.25
CA PHE A 23 -16.49 -20.66 28.96
C PHE A 23 -16.14 -20.75 27.45
N ARG A 24 -17.07 -20.41 26.55
CA ARG A 24 -16.80 -20.38 25.09
C ARG A 24 -16.32 -19.02 24.59
N LEU A 25 -16.40 -17.97 25.41
CA LEU A 25 -16.00 -16.61 25.03
C LEU A 25 -14.56 -16.26 25.45
N ASP A 26 -13.96 -17.03 26.35
CA ASP A 26 -12.54 -16.86 26.70
C ASP A 26 -11.60 -17.53 25.70
N ASP A 27 -12.01 -18.63 25.07
CA ASP A 27 -11.19 -19.36 24.08
C ASP A 27 -11.06 -18.62 22.73
N GLN A 28 -11.77 -17.50 22.54
CA GLN A 28 -11.79 -16.73 21.30
C GLN A 28 -11.11 -15.37 21.40
N LYS A 29 -10.51 -15.02 22.55
CA LYS A 29 -9.70 -13.80 22.68
C LYS A 29 -8.23 -13.98 22.26
N ASP A 30 -7.72 -15.22 22.19
CA ASP A 30 -6.32 -15.46 21.83
C ASP A 30 -6.08 -15.56 20.31
N VAL A 31 -7.12 -15.82 19.50
CA VAL A 31 -6.97 -15.97 18.04
C VAL A 31 -6.81 -14.61 17.32
N ASN A 32 -7.25 -13.51 17.94
CA ASN A 32 -7.08 -12.16 17.36
C ASN A 32 -5.68 -11.57 17.59
N SER A 33 -4.94 -12.06 18.59
CA SER A 33 -3.57 -11.60 18.86
C SER A 33 -2.57 -12.18 17.86
N ASP A 34 -2.80 -13.40 17.36
CA ASP A 34 -1.98 -14.02 16.31
C ASP A 34 -2.20 -13.37 14.93
N GLN A 35 -3.42 -12.86 14.68
CA GLN A 35 -3.69 -12.08 13.47
C GLN A 35 -3.01 -10.71 13.51
N ALA A 36 -2.79 -10.11 14.68
CA ALA A 36 -2.04 -8.85 14.77
C ALA A 36 -0.57 -9.03 14.36
N ILE A 37 0.06 -10.16 14.71
CA ILE A 37 1.44 -10.46 14.32
C ILE A 37 1.54 -10.73 12.81
N LEU A 38 0.52 -11.37 12.22
CA LEU A 38 0.47 -11.60 10.77
C LEU A 38 0.14 -10.31 10.00
N VAL A 39 -0.73 -9.46 10.52
CA VAL A 39 -1.06 -8.14 9.93
C VAL A 39 0.12 -7.19 10.03
N ASP A 40 0.90 -7.21 11.11
CA ASP A 40 2.13 -6.42 11.26
C ASP A 40 3.25 -6.92 10.33
N ALA A 41 3.42 -8.24 10.20
CA ALA A 41 4.37 -8.84 9.26
C ALA A 41 3.96 -8.64 7.77
N ILE A 42 2.65 -8.58 7.48
CA ILE A 42 2.14 -8.18 6.16
C ILE A 42 2.23 -6.66 6.00
N ALA A 43 2.09 -5.87 7.07
CA ALA A 43 2.24 -4.42 7.01
C ALA A 43 3.67 -4.01 6.63
N ASP A 44 4.67 -4.73 7.14
CA ASP A 44 6.07 -4.57 6.75
C ASP A 44 6.30 -4.91 5.25
N ALA A 45 5.56 -5.89 4.72
CA ALA A 45 5.53 -6.23 3.29
C ALA A 45 4.57 -5.35 2.45
N SER A 46 3.69 -4.57 3.09
CA SER A 46 2.66 -3.75 2.44
C SER A 46 3.16 -2.41 1.95
N SER A 47 4.41 -2.08 2.26
CA SER A 47 5.02 -0.82 1.84
C SER A 47 5.47 -0.86 0.37
N ILE A 48 5.40 -2.01 -0.31
CA ILE A 48 5.69 -2.10 -1.74
C ILE A 48 4.53 -1.52 -2.56
N THR A 49 4.78 -0.40 -3.26
CA THR A 49 3.80 0.19 -4.17
C THR A 49 4.07 -0.27 -5.60
N LEU A 50 3.04 -0.80 -6.26
CA LEU A 50 3.08 -1.13 -7.69
C LEU A 50 2.58 0.04 -8.51
N LEU A 51 3.33 0.44 -9.53
CA LEU A 51 2.96 1.49 -10.47
C LEU A 51 2.76 0.88 -11.87
N PRO A 52 1.53 0.47 -12.24
CA PRO A 52 1.26 0.04 -13.60
C PRO A 52 1.50 1.15 -14.63
N GLY A 53 1.90 0.74 -15.83
CA GLY A 53 1.95 1.63 -16.98
C GLY A 53 0.58 2.16 -17.38
N THR A 54 0.53 3.40 -17.86
CA THR A 54 -0.69 4.02 -18.39
C THR A 54 -0.92 3.64 -19.86
N ASP A 55 -2.01 4.11 -20.47
CA ASP A 55 -2.25 3.98 -21.92
C ASP A 55 -1.11 4.54 -22.80
N LYS A 56 -0.31 5.47 -22.25
CA LYS A 56 0.84 6.06 -22.94
C LYS A 56 2.07 5.14 -22.93
N ALA A 57 2.11 4.18 -22.02
CA ALA A 57 3.20 3.23 -21.85
C ALA A 57 2.69 1.92 -21.23
N SER A 58 1.79 1.23 -21.91
CA SER A 58 1.07 0.06 -21.36
C SER A 58 1.96 -1.14 -21.00
N GLY A 59 3.20 -1.17 -21.50
CA GLY A 59 4.20 -2.17 -21.13
C GLY A 59 5.05 -1.77 -19.92
N ALA A 60 5.07 -0.50 -19.56
CA ALA A 60 5.88 -0.03 -18.44
C ALA A 60 5.32 -0.53 -17.11
N SER A 61 6.20 -0.74 -16.14
CA SER A 61 5.81 -1.03 -14.77
C SER A 61 6.86 -0.53 -13.80
N GLY A 62 6.38 -0.11 -12.63
CA GLY A 62 7.19 0.36 -11.51
C GLY A 62 6.90 -0.46 -10.26
N THR A 63 7.91 -0.63 -9.41
CA THR A 63 7.77 -1.20 -8.08
C THR A 63 8.61 -0.34 -7.14
N LEU A 64 7.94 0.34 -6.21
CA LEU A 64 8.57 1.16 -5.20
C LEU A 64 8.75 0.34 -3.93
N VAL A 65 9.97 0.32 -3.41
CA VAL A 65 10.33 -0.35 -2.17
C VAL A 65 10.86 0.73 -1.22
N PRO A 66 10.16 1.01 -0.12
CA PRO A 66 10.61 1.97 0.87
C PRO A 66 11.68 1.32 1.75
N GLU A 67 12.91 1.74 1.53
CA GLU A 67 14.07 1.42 2.35
C GLU A 67 14.59 2.73 2.99
N SER A 68 15.77 2.72 3.60
CA SER A 68 16.41 3.96 4.10
C SER A 68 16.56 5.06 3.02
N GLU A 69 16.64 4.65 1.76
CA GLU A 69 16.38 5.47 0.57
C GLU A 69 15.32 4.75 -0.24
N VAL A 70 14.37 5.48 -0.84
CA VAL A 70 13.28 4.84 -1.57
C VAL A 70 13.78 4.36 -2.92
N LEU A 71 13.64 3.05 -3.17
CA LEU A 71 14.07 2.40 -4.40
C LEU A 71 12.89 2.20 -5.33
N LEU A 72 12.96 2.80 -6.52
CA LEU A 72 12.02 2.57 -7.61
C LEU A 72 12.65 1.65 -8.64
N PHE A 73 12.12 0.43 -8.75
CA PHE A 73 12.41 -0.48 -9.85
C PHE A 73 11.48 -0.16 -11.01
N VAL A 74 12.03 0.11 -12.19
CA VAL A 74 11.25 0.35 -13.41
C VAL A 74 11.62 -0.67 -14.48
N ARG A 75 10.61 -1.09 -15.24
CA ARG A 75 10.72 -2.05 -16.34
C ARG A 75 10.00 -1.55 -17.58
N ASP A 76 10.54 -1.91 -18.75
CA ASP A 76 9.95 -1.70 -20.08
C ASP A 76 9.53 -0.24 -20.32
N MET A 77 10.37 0.68 -19.83
CA MET A 77 10.15 2.12 -19.96
C MET A 77 10.16 2.54 -21.45
N PRO A 78 9.26 3.47 -21.85
CA PRO A 78 9.21 3.93 -23.23
C PRO A 78 10.50 4.64 -23.62
N THR A 79 10.86 4.55 -24.90
CA THR A 79 11.95 5.39 -25.43
C THR A 79 11.48 6.83 -25.54
N ILE A 80 12.28 7.76 -25.00
CA ILE A 80 11.97 9.19 -25.01
C ILE A 80 13.03 9.98 -25.80
N PRO A 81 12.70 11.18 -26.31
CA PRO A 81 13.68 12.03 -26.98
C PRO A 81 14.90 12.34 -26.09
N PRO A 82 16.09 12.57 -26.69
CA PRO A 82 17.34 12.77 -25.93
C PRO A 82 17.36 14.04 -25.05
N HIS A 83 16.40 14.95 -25.26
CA HIS A 83 16.24 16.18 -24.47
C HIS A 83 15.15 16.08 -23.40
N ARG A 84 14.81 14.86 -22.99
CA ARG A 84 13.78 14.56 -21.99
C ARG A 84 14.31 13.59 -20.95
N GLU A 85 13.74 13.67 -19.76
CA GLU A 85 14.01 12.80 -18.63
C GLU A 85 12.68 12.28 -18.07
N PHE A 86 12.75 11.23 -17.25
CA PHE A 86 11.60 10.83 -16.45
C PHE A 86 11.64 11.57 -15.12
N GLN A 87 10.48 11.99 -14.63
CA GLN A 87 10.34 12.61 -13.33
C GLN A 87 9.36 11.83 -12.48
N VAL A 88 9.73 11.58 -11.23
CA VAL A 88 8.91 10.91 -10.23
C VAL A 88 8.19 11.96 -9.39
N TRP A 89 6.92 11.69 -9.13
CA TRP A 89 6.02 12.57 -8.42
C TRP A 89 5.44 11.84 -7.21
N SER A 90 5.47 12.52 -6.06
CA SER A 90 4.59 12.22 -4.93
C SER A 90 3.29 12.98 -5.16
N ILE A 91 2.17 12.29 -5.20
CA ILE A 91 0.85 12.87 -5.44
C ILE A 91 0.09 12.84 -4.13
N ILE A 92 -0.39 14.00 -3.71
CA ILE A 92 -1.27 14.19 -2.56
C ILE A 92 -2.47 15.03 -2.98
N ASP A 93 -3.48 15.14 -2.13
CA ASP A 93 -4.67 15.99 -2.35
C ASP A 93 -4.35 17.42 -2.84
N SER A 94 -3.24 18.01 -2.38
CA SER A 94 -2.84 19.37 -2.76
C SER A 94 -2.14 19.49 -4.12
N GLY A 95 -1.73 18.36 -4.71
CA GLY A 95 -1.07 18.30 -6.01
C GLY A 95 0.09 17.30 -6.09
N ALA A 96 0.86 17.39 -7.18
CA ALA A 96 2.03 16.56 -7.43
C ALA A 96 3.32 17.30 -7.07
N ALA A 97 4.09 16.76 -6.12
CA ALA A 97 5.39 17.25 -5.72
C ALA A 97 6.51 16.46 -6.41
N SER A 98 7.51 17.17 -6.94
CA SER A 98 8.68 16.55 -7.58
C SER A 98 9.54 15.84 -6.56
N VAL A 99 9.79 14.55 -6.79
CA VAL A 99 10.71 13.74 -5.96
C VAL A 99 12.11 13.68 -6.58
N GLY A 100 12.17 13.55 -7.89
CA GLY A 100 13.45 13.52 -8.58
C GLY A 100 13.32 13.13 -10.04
N VAL A 101 14.45 13.23 -10.74
CA VAL A 101 14.54 12.93 -12.17
C VAL A 101 15.53 11.82 -12.44
N PHE A 102 15.30 11.06 -13.50
CA PHE A 102 16.21 10.03 -13.96
C PHE A 102 16.21 9.91 -15.49
N LYS A 103 17.39 9.68 -16.07
CA LYS A 103 17.59 9.62 -17.52
C LYS A 103 17.05 8.34 -18.12
N PRO A 104 16.67 8.27 -19.40
CA PRO A 104 16.40 6.99 -20.06
C PRO A 104 17.66 6.11 -20.06
N ALA A 105 17.49 4.79 -19.93
CA ALA A 105 18.58 3.82 -19.94
C ALA A 105 18.39 2.79 -21.07
N PRO A 106 19.47 2.21 -21.63
CA PRO A 106 19.36 1.18 -22.68
C PRO A 106 18.80 -0.15 -22.17
N ALA A 107 18.96 -0.42 -20.87
CA ALA A 107 18.47 -1.64 -20.25
C ALA A 107 16.94 -1.54 -20.02
N PRO A 108 16.18 -2.63 -20.26
CA PRO A 108 14.73 -2.64 -20.06
C PRO A 108 14.37 -2.52 -18.57
N ASP A 109 15.20 -3.06 -17.69
CA ASP A 109 14.99 -3.10 -16.24
C ASP A 109 16.08 -2.29 -15.53
N ARG A 110 15.70 -1.53 -14.49
CA ARG A 110 16.67 -0.87 -13.60
C ARG A 110 16.06 -0.47 -12.25
N ALA A 111 16.95 -0.20 -11.29
CA ALA A 111 16.63 0.44 -10.03
C ALA A 111 17.06 1.92 -10.04
N VAL A 112 16.26 2.79 -9.44
CA VAL A 112 16.55 4.21 -9.23
C VAL A 112 16.31 4.53 -7.76
N ALA A 113 17.31 5.09 -7.07
CA ALA A 113 17.21 5.46 -5.67
C ALA A 113 16.86 6.95 -5.51
N PHE A 114 15.95 7.25 -4.59
CA PHE A 114 15.57 8.60 -4.22
C PHE A 114 15.73 8.80 -2.71
N ALA A 115 16.42 9.88 -2.33
CA ALA A 115 16.51 10.33 -0.95
C ALA A 115 15.25 11.13 -0.58
N SER A 116 14.09 10.51 -0.64
CA SER A 116 12.80 11.13 -0.32
C SER A 116 11.88 10.12 0.33
N ASP A 117 11.13 10.59 1.33
CA ASP A 117 10.07 9.81 1.95
C ASP A 117 8.79 9.93 1.12
N PHE A 118 8.11 8.81 0.92
CA PHE A 118 6.84 8.72 0.23
C PHE A 118 5.68 8.34 1.16
N SER A 119 5.92 8.23 2.47
CA SER A 119 4.95 7.82 3.49
C SER A 119 3.67 8.66 3.52
N GLU A 120 3.75 9.94 3.16
CA GLU A 120 2.61 10.86 3.10
C GLU A 120 1.96 10.95 1.70
N SER A 121 2.40 10.15 0.73
CA SER A 121 1.88 10.21 -0.64
C SER A 121 0.60 9.36 -0.79
N ASP A 122 -0.44 9.94 -1.39
CA ASP A 122 -1.66 9.21 -1.75
C ASP A 122 -1.45 8.33 -2.99
N ALA A 123 -0.58 8.79 -3.91
CA ALA A 123 -0.18 8.05 -5.10
C ALA A 123 1.20 8.46 -5.60
N ILE A 124 1.81 7.62 -6.44
CA ILE A 124 3.11 7.90 -7.07
C ILE A 124 2.93 7.94 -8.57
N GLY A 125 3.48 8.95 -9.22
CA GLY A 125 3.41 9.09 -10.68
C GLY A 125 4.77 9.20 -11.31
N VAL A 126 4.87 8.78 -12.57
CA VAL A 126 6.06 9.04 -13.40
C VAL A 126 5.63 9.65 -14.72
N SER A 127 6.27 10.76 -15.10
CA SER A 127 6.01 11.47 -16.35
C SER A 127 7.28 11.71 -17.16
N ILE A 128 7.11 12.07 -18.43
CA ILE A 128 8.21 12.46 -19.33
C ILE A 128 8.36 13.98 -19.30
N GLU A 129 9.46 14.50 -18.79
CA GLU A 129 9.65 15.93 -18.52
C GLU A 129 10.88 16.50 -19.25
N PRO A 130 11.04 17.83 -19.33
CA PRO A 130 12.28 18.45 -19.78
C PRO A 130 13.48 18.06 -18.90
N ILE A 131 14.69 18.22 -19.42
CA ILE A 131 15.92 18.02 -18.61
C ILE A 131 15.88 18.92 -17.37
N GLY A 132 16.14 18.34 -16.20
CA GLY A 132 16.05 19.03 -14.92
C GLY A 132 14.65 19.05 -14.31
N GLY A 133 13.66 18.47 -14.99
CA GLY A 133 12.30 18.32 -14.50
C GLY A 133 11.44 19.58 -14.62
N SER A 134 10.26 19.49 -14.02
CA SER A 134 9.22 20.50 -14.00
C SER A 134 8.76 20.76 -12.56
N ALA A 135 8.12 21.91 -12.32
CA ALA A 135 7.50 22.22 -11.03
C ALA A 135 6.15 21.49 -10.81
N ALA A 136 5.52 21.06 -11.90
CA ALA A 136 4.33 20.23 -11.93
C ALA A 136 4.38 19.33 -13.18
N PRO A 137 3.64 18.21 -13.25
CA PRO A 137 3.65 17.35 -14.43
C PRO A 137 3.23 18.13 -15.69
N THR A 138 4.05 18.08 -16.74
CA THR A 138 3.77 18.75 -18.02
C THR A 138 3.69 17.78 -19.20
N GLY A 139 4.33 16.63 -19.10
CA GLY A 139 4.34 15.62 -20.15
C GLY A 139 3.32 14.51 -19.97
N ASP A 140 3.42 13.52 -20.86
CA ASP A 140 2.65 12.28 -20.72
C ASP A 140 3.04 11.56 -19.42
N ILE A 141 2.02 11.18 -18.65
CA ILE A 141 2.17 10.31 -17.50
C ILE A 141 2.29 8.87 -18.02
N VAL A 142 3.37 8.20 -17.67
CA VAL A 142 3.70 6.85 -18.16
C VAL A 142 3.42 5.76 -17.13
N MET A 143 3.37 6.09 -15.84
CA MET A 143 3.02 5.17 -14.75
C MET A 143 2.29 5.94 -13.63
N LEU A 144 1.32 5.27 -12.98
CA LEU A 144 0.52 5.76 -11.84
C LEU A 144 0.16 4.62 -10.90
#